data_AF-A0A9D4HV51-F1
#
_entry.id   AF-A0A9D4HV51-F1
#
_cell.length_a   1.000
_cell.length_b   1.000
_cell.length_c   1.000
_cell.angle_alpha   90.00
_cell.angle_beta   90.00
_cell.angle_gamma   90.00
#
_symmetry.space_group_name_H-M   'P 1'
#
loop_
_entity.id
_entity.type
_entity.pdbx_description
1 polymer ?
#
loop_
_entity_poly.entity_id
_entity_poly.type
_entity_poly.pdbx_seq_one_letter_code
_entity_poly.pdbx_strand_id
1 'polypeptide(L)'
;MGFSEDQVRCAVRDLVEQGHADVKIDNIVERIETNLGITVEHEATDASTEDIVTENNRLKERVMCWSCKTRRNEVLFLPCCHALVCFRYSHNLVRCPKCDKHIAEAIRIYTE
;
A
#
# COMPACT_ATOMS: atom_id res chain seq x y z
N MET A 1 -1.92 -10.62 33.68
CA MET A 1 -1.34 -9.40 34.27
C MET A 1 -2.06 -8.24 33.61
N GLY A 2 -2.69 -7.37 34.39
CA GLY A 2 -3.52 -6.28 33.87
C GLY A 2 -3.68 -5.19 34.92
N PHE A 3 -4.02 -3.99 34.49
CA PHE A 3 -4.20 -2.84 35.37
C PHE A 3 -5.50 -2.97 36.17
N SER A 4 -5.47 -2.50 37.43
CA SER A 4 -6.68 -2.45 38.25
C SER A 4 -7.61 -1.32 37.78
N GLU A 5 -8.92 -1.48 38.00
CA GLU A 5 -9.92 -0.47 37.64
C GLU A 5 -9.58 0.91 38.26
N ASP A 6 -9.05 0.91 39.49
CA ASP A 6 -8.66 2.13 40.19
C ASP A 6 -7.49 2.85 39.53
N GLN A 7 -6.52 2.11 38.98
CA GLN A 7 -5.38 2.68 38.26
C GLN A 7 -5.84 3.35 36.95
N VAL A 8 -6.75 2.72 36.22
CA VAL A 8 -7.31 3.28 34.98
C VAL A 8 -8.16 4.52 35.28
N ARG A 9 -9.01 4.45 36.31
CA ARG A 9 -9.86 5.58 36.73
C ARG A 9 -9.06 6.78 37.21
N CYS A 10 -7.93 6.58 37.88
CA CYS A 10 -7.08 7.68 38.30
C CYS A 10 -6.43 8.37 37.09
N ALA A 11 -5.84 7.59 36.18
CA ALA A 11 -5.17 8.11 35.00
C ALA A 11 -6.13 8.87 34.06
N VAL A 12 -7.35 8.35 33.84
CA VAL A 12 -8.36 9.03 33.01
C VAL A 12 -8.84 10.33 33.66
N ARG A 13 -8.99 10.36 34.99
CA ARG A 13 -9.42 11.55 35.73
C ARG A 13 -8.40 12.68 35.62
N ASP A 14 -7.12 12.38 35.80
CA ASP A 14 -6.04 13.36 35.71
C ASP A 14 -5.98 14.02 34.32
N LEU A 15 -6.35 13.28 33.26
CA LEU A 15 -6.41 13.80 31.89
C LEU A 15 -7.61 14.72 31.66
N VAL A 16 -8.75 14.43 32.29
CA VAL A 16 -9.96 15.25 32.19
C VAL A 16 -9.81 16.54 33.01
N GLU A 17 -9.20 16.48 34.19
CA GLU A 17 -8.98 17.63 35.07
C GLU A 17 -7.99 18.65 34.50
N GLN A 18 -7.06 18.22 33.62
CA GLN A 18 -6.12 19.11 32.95
C GLN A 18 -6.72 19.96 31.81
N GLY A 19 -8.02 19.80 31.53
CA GLY A 19 -8.78 20.78 30.74
C GLY A 19 -8.26 21.04 29.34
N HIS A 20 -8.36 20.04 28.45
CA HIS A 20 -8.09 20.24 27.03
C HIS A 20 -9.36 19.95 26.21
N ALA A 21 -9.93 21.00 25.62
CA ALA A 21 -11.20 20.92 24.89
C ALA A 21 -11.10 20.24 23.51
N ASP A 22 -9.90 19.99 22.98
CA ASP A 22 -9.67 19.49 21.61
C ASP A 22 -8.68 18.31 21.55
N VAL A 23 -8.86 17.29 22.40
CA VAL A 23 -7.97 16.11 22.35
C VAL A 23 -8.51 15.09 21.35
N LYS A 24 -7.82 14.94 20.21
CA LYS A 24 -8.00 13.79 19.30
C LYS A 24 -7.76 12.50 20.09
N ILE A 25 -8.55 11.46 19.81
CA ILE A 25 -8.48 10.15 20.50
C ILE A 25 -7.04 9.63 20.57
N ASP A 26 -6.25 9.82 19.51
CA ASP A 26 -4.85 9.39 19.42
C ASP A 26 -3.95 10.01 20.51
N ASN A 27 -4.18 11.29 20.85
CA ASN A 27 -3.42 12.00 21.90
C ASN A 27 -3.81 11.54 23.32
N ILE A 28 -5.00 10.96 23.49
CA ILE A 28 -5.42 10.40 24.79
C ILE A 28 -4.73 9.06 25.00
N VAL A 29 -4.65 8.23 23.95
CA VAL A 29 -4.02 6.90 24.00
C VAL A 29 -2.55 7.00 24.40
N GLU A 30 -1.78 7.88 23.75
CA GLU A 30 -0.35 8.09 24.04
C GLU A 30 -0.08 8.52 25.49
N ARG A 31 -0.98 9.34 26.06
CA ARG A 31 -0.86 9.82 27.45
C ARG A 31 -1.23 8.75 28.47
N ILE A 32 -2.21 7.90 28.16
CA ILE A 32 -2.55 6.74 29.00
C ILE A 32 -1.41 5.72 28.98
N GLU A 33 -0.82 5.46 27.81
CA GLU A 33 0.34 4.57 27.67
C GLU A 33 1.52 5.05 28.51
N THR A 34 1.82 6.36 28.46
CA THR A 34 2.89 6.97 29.23
C THR A 34 2.63 6.91 30.74
N ASN A 35 1.42 7.23 31.19
CA ASN A 35 1.07 7.27 32.62
C ASN A 35 0.98 5.89 33.26
N LEU A 36 0.59 4.86 32.50
CA LEU A 36 0.51 3.48 32.98
C LEU A 36 1.79 2.68 32.74
N GLY A 37 2.81 3.26 32.10
CA GLY A 37 4.07 2.59 31.78
C GLY A 37 3.88 1.40 30.83
N ILE A 38 2.90 1.50 29.92
CA ILE A 38 2.61 0.45 28.94
C ILE A 38 3.62 0.54 27.81
N THR A 39 4.60 -0.36 27.78
CA THR A 39 5.37 -0.62 26.57
C THR A 39 4.54 -1.53 25.68
N VAL A 40 3.82 -0.95 24.72
CA VAL A 40 3.26 -1.75 23.62
C VAL A 40 4.47 -2.22 22.81
N GLU A 41 4.85 -3.49 22.97
CA GLU A 41 5.64 -4.17 21.95
C GLU A 41 4.78 -4.17 20.70
N HIS A 42 4.95 -3.15 19.84
CA HIS A 42 4.56 -3.28 18.46
C HIS A 42 5.36 -4.47 17.94
N GLU A 43 4.69 -5.62 17.77
CA GLU A 43 5.23 -6.68 16.94
C GLU A 43 5.56 -6.03 15.60
N ALA A 44 6.85 -5.81 15.39
CA ALA A 44 7.37 -5.24 14.16
C ALA A 44 7.03 -6.24 13.06
N THR A 45 5.94 -5.99 12.34
CA THR A 45 5.94 -6.35 10.93
C THR A 45 7.01 -5.45 10.32
N ASP A 46 8.21 -6.00 10.09
CA ASP A 46 9.48 -5.33 9.77
C ASP A 46 9.45 -4.38 8.53
N ALA A 47 8.29 -4.16 7.91
CA ALA A 47 8.11 -3.19 6.83
C ALA A 47 7.41 -1.94 7.38
N SER A 48 8.06 -0.78 7.25
CA SER A 48 7.42 0.49 7.56
C SER A 48 6.22 0.72 6.62
N THR A 49 5.23 1.51 7.06
CA THR A 49 4.09 1.88 6.21
C THR A 49 4.54 2.52 4.89
N GLU A 50 5.65 3.27 4.92
CA GLU A 50 6.24 3.88 3.72
C GLU A 50 6.80 2.83 2.75
N ASP A 51 7.44 1.78 3.25
CA ASP A 51 7.94 0.67 2.43
C ASP A 51 6.79 -0.08 1.74
N ILE A 52 5.70 -0.31 2.47
CA ILE A 52 4.49 -0.97 1.94
C ILE A 52 3.88 -0.14 0.80
N VAL A 53 3.75 1.17 1.00
CA VAL A 53 3.22 2.08 -0.02
C VAL A 53 4.14 2.11 -1.25
N THR A 54 5.45 2.17 -1.02
CA THR A 54 6.46 2.19 -2.08
C THR A 54 6.40 0.92 -2.92
N GLU A 55 6.37 -0.25 -2.27
CA GLU A 55 6.29 -1.53 -2.95
C GLU A 55 4.96 -1.70 -3.68
N ASN A 56 3.84 -1.25 -3.09
CA ASN A 56 2.54 -1.27 -3.75
C ASN A 56 2.54 -0.46 -5.06
N ASN A 57 3.16 0.72 -5.05
CA ASN A 57 3.32 1.54 -6.25
C ASN A 57 4.20 0.83 -7.28
N ARG A 58 5.32 0.24 -6.86
CA ARG A 58 6.21 -0.54 -7.74
C ARG A 58 5.48 -1.72 -8.40
N LEU A 59 4.62 -2.41 -7.66
CA LEU A 59 3.82 -3.53 -8.16
C LEU A 59 2.75 -3.06 -9.15
N LYS A 60 2.06 -1.96 -8.84
CA LYS A 60 1.09 -1.34 -9.75
C LYS A 60 1.75 -0.95 -11.07
N GLU A 61 2.93 -0.32 -11.05
CA GLU A 61 3.63 0.07 -12.27
C GLU A 61 3.97 -1.11 -13.20
N ARG A 62 4.28 -2.28 -12.64
CA ARG A 62 4.58 -3.49 -13.43
C ARG A 62 3.40 -4.01 -14.23
N VAL A 63 2.17 -3.79 -13.76
CA VAL A 63 0.95 -4.24 -14.44
C VAL A 63 0.32 -3.16 -15.32
N MET A 64 0.93 -1.97 -15.41
CA MET A 64 0.44 -0.85 -16.19
C MET A 64 1.10 -0.76 -17.56
N CYS A 65 0.32 -0.33 -18.54
CA CYS A 65 0.73 -0.13 -19.93
C CYS A 65 1.99 0.74 -19.98
N TRP A 66 3.05 0.17 -20.53
CA TRP A 66 4.35 0.81 -20.66
C TRP A 66 4.28 2.17 -21.38
N SER A 67 3.35 2.31 -22.33
CA SER A 67 3.19 3.55 -23.08
C SER A 67 2.29 4.56 -22.37
N CYS A 68 1.02 4.23 -22.10
CA CYS A 68 0.08 5.24 -21.60
C CYS A 68 0.12 5.43 -20.08
N LYS A 69 0.67 4.47 -19.32
CA LYS A 69 0.74 4.50 -17.85
C LYS A 69 -0.60 4.69 -17.12
N THR A 70 -1.73 4.59 -17.82
CA THR A 70 -3.09 4.80 -17.28
C THR A 70 -3.94 3.53 -17.23
N ARG A 71 -3.66 2.55 -18.11
CA ARG A 71 -4.43 1.30 -18.25
C ARG A 71 -3.54 0.12 -17.94
N ARG A 72 -4.12 -1.01 -17.55
CA ARG A 72 -3.39 -2.25 -17.31
C ARG A 72 -2.86 -2.87 -18.60
N ASN A 73 -1.93 -3.80 -18.45
CA ASN A 73 -1.46 -4.67 -19.53
C ASN A 73 -2.56 -5.67 -19.88
N GLU A 74 -3.02 -5.64 -21.13
CA GLU A 74 -4.16 -6.43 -21.60
C GLU A 74 -3.83 -7.23 -22.84
N VAL A 75 -2.59 -7.17 -23.33
CA VAL A 75 -2.19 -7.82 -24.58
C VAL A 75 -0.88 -8.57 -24.41
N LEU A 76 -0.87 -9.82 -24.85
CA LEU A 76 0.30 -10.68 -24.96
C LEU A 76 0.79 -10.69 -26.41
N PHE A 77 2.07 -10.41 -26.62
CA PHE A 77 2.69 -10.44 -27.95
C PHE A 77 3.27 -11.82 -28.27
N LEU A 78 2.92 -12.38 -29.43
CA LEU A 78 3.53 -13.61 -29.94
C LEU A 78 4.62 -13.31 -30.98
N PRO A 79 5.73 -14.07 -31.01
CA PRO A 79 6.03 -15.26 -30.21
C PRO A 79 6.77 -14.98 -28.89
N CYS A 80 6.99 -13.71 -28.50
CA CYS A 80 7.87 -13.39 -27.37
C CYS A 80 7.22 -13.50 -25.99
N CYS A 81 5.90 -13.63 -25.93
CA CYS A 81 5.08 -13.74 -24.72
C CYS A 81 5.25 -12.57 -23.73
N HIS A 82 5.54 -11.36 -24.22
CA HIS A 82 5.60 -10.17 -23.38
C HIS A 82 4.26 -9.45 -23.34
N ALA A 83 3.77 -9.16 -22.12
CA ALA A 83 2.58 -8.35 -21.88
C ALA A 83 2.98 -7.00 -21.25
N LEU A 84 2.95 -5.95 -22.06
CA LEU A 84 3.53 -4.64 -21.71
C LEU A 84 2.60 -3.46 -22.01
N VAL A 85 1.49 -3.68 -22.71
CA VAL A 85 0.61 -2.59 -23.16
C VAL A 85 -0.87 -2.95 -23.01
N CYS A 86 -1.70 -1.90 -22.95
CA CYS A 86 -3.15 -2.04 -23.05
C CYS A 86 -3.59 -2.32 -24.49
N PHE A 87 -4.83 -2.80 -24.66
CA PHE A 87 -5.39 -3.14 -25.97
C PHE A 87 -5.40 -1.98 -26.98
N ARG A 88 -5.57 -0.73 -26.52
CA ARG A 88 -5.55 0.43 -27.42
C ARG A 88 -4.18 0.68 -28.07
N TYR A 89 -3.09 0.36 -27.37
CA TYR A 89 -1.74 0.70 -27.82
C TYR A 89 -1.05 -0.44 -28.56
N SER A 90 -1.55 -1.67 -28.42
CA SER A 90 -0.99 -2.83 -29.12
C SER A 90 -1.05 -2.68 -30.64
N HIS A 91 -2.07 -2.00 -31.18
CA HIS A 91 -2.23 -1.78 -32.62
C HIS A 91 -1.14 -0.89 -33.24
N ASN A 92 -0.43 -0.09 -32.43
CA ASN A 92 0.63 0.81 -32.91
C ASN A 92 2.01 0.15 -32.89
N LEU A 93 2.10 -1.14 -32.52
CA LEU A 93 3.37 -1.83 -32.31
C LEU A 93 3.54 -2.98 -33.30
N VAL A 94 4.63 -2.92 -34.06
CA VAL A 94 5.07 -3.99 -34.97
C VAL A 94 6.17 -4.85 -34.33
N ARG A 95 6.90 -4.29 -33.35
CA ARG A 95 7.96 -4.98 -32.61
C ARG A 95 7.76 -4.81 -31.10
N CYS A 96 8.12 -5.82 -30.34
CA CYS A 96 7.96 -5.83 -28.89
C CYS A 96 8.90 -4.79 -28.24
N PRO A 97 8.40 -3.84 -27.42
CA PRO A 97 9.25 -2.83 -26.78
C PRO A 97 10.32 -3.38 -25.82
N LYS A 98 10.16 -4.61 -25.32
CA LYS A 98 11.10 -5.22 -24.36
C LYS A 98 12.22 -6.03 -25.01
N CYS A 99 11.95 -6.69 -26.13
CA CYS A 99 12.91 -7.62 -26.74
C CYS A 99 13.11 -7.43 -28.25
N ASP A 100 12.46 -6.41 -28.84
CA ASP A 100 12.57 -6.03 -30.26
C ASP A 100 12.21 -7.15 -31.27
N LYS A 101 11.60 -8.24 -30.81
CA LYS A 101 11.07 -9.29 -31.69
C LYS A 101 9.85 -8.78 -32.45
N HIS A 102 9.73 -9.15 -33.71
CA HIS A 102 8.54 -8.89 -34.53
C HIS A 102 7.29 -9.49 -33.88
N ILE A 103 6.21 -8.73 -33.82
CA ILE A 103 4.93 -9.16 -33.27
C ILE A 103 4.14 -9.82 -34.41
N ALA A 104 4.02 -11.15 -34.37
CA ALA A 104 3.19 -11.89 -35.31
C ALA A 104 1.71 -11.76 -34.97
N GLU A 105 1.37 -11.85 -33.68
CA GLU A 105 0.02 -11.72 -33.17
C GLU A 105 0.00 -11.00 -31.83
N ALA A 106 -1.12 -10.30 -31.57
CA ALA A 106 -1.39 -9.57 -30.34
C ALA A 106 -2.70 -10.10 -29.75
N ILE A 107 -2.60 -10.93 -28.71
CA ILE A 107 -3.74 -11.61 -28.10
C ILE A 107 -4.19 -10.83 -26.88
N ARG A 108 -5.48 -10.51 -26.79
CA ARG A 108 -6.05 -9.88 -25.59
C ARG A 108 -6.13 -10.90 -24.45
N ILE A 109 -5.60 -10.54 -23.30
CA ILE A 109 -5.62 -11.32 -22.06
C ILE A 109 -6.44 -10.61 -20.99
N TYR A 110 -6.98 -11.39 -20.06
CA TYR A 110 -7.74 -10.91 -18.91
C TYR A 110 -7.06 -11.44 -17.65
N THR A 111 -6.62 -10.53 -16.80
CA THR A 111 -6.01 -10.86 -15.50
C THR A 111 -6.96 -10.38 -14.41
N GLU A 112 -7.35 -11.31 -13.53
CA GLU A 112 -8.26 -11.08 -12.39
C GLU A 112 -7.72 -10.03 -11.40
#